data_AF-A0A9Q4I123-F1
#
_entry.id   AF-A0A9Q4I123-F1
#
_cell.length_a   1.000
_cell.length_b   1.000
_cell.length_c   1.000
_cell.angle_alpha   90.00
_cell.angle_beta   90.00
_cell.angle_gamma   90.00
#
_symmetry.space_group_name_H-M   'P 1'
#
loop_
_entity.id
_entity.type
_entity.pdbx_description
1 polymer ?
#
loop_
_entity_poly.entity_id
_entity_poly.type
_entity_poly.pdbx_seq_one_letter_code
_entity_poly.pdbx_strand_id
1 'polypeptide(L)'
;MWTQYAGQNSDFNISAETFQKLITDDNSTKIPNLYKHLYLVDCQFLVGTIQNLLCSMEDAFIRYYIMLTNLEAAEKIYQKAETEIDTNTNTICIMSEISRSTSSLLETYFTKAYSILDIICKICYEFQNKNEDFKSYKKIKSTKILWGDRKNLLINGARGTLFEPCDLIRTIESLRNESVHNGTWELNPKIFVHFKNNIVVERFMLFPDMFQGRLITVKGRKHFFNMGIKVNDVLPHFHIEFKNRLLNTIYLLNGKKF
;
A
#
# COMPACT_ATOMS: atom_id res chain seq x y z
N MET A 1 -15.36 -9.86 -26.39
CA MET A 1 -14.03 -9.21 -26.47
C MET A 1 -14.10 -7.81 -25.87
N TRP A 2 -14.91 -6.89 -26.42
CA TRP A 2 -15.07 -5.54 -25.86
C TRP A 2 -15.65 -5.53 -24.43
N THR A 3 -16.53 -6.48 -24.10
CA THR A 3 -17.13 -6.61 -22.75
C THR A 3 -16.12 -6.86 -21.63
N GLN A 4 -14.93 -7.37 -21.95
CA GLN A 4 -13.89 -7.71 -20.96
C GLN A 4 -12.80 -6.64 -20.88
N TYR A 5 -12.45 -6.02 -22.01
CA TYR A 5 -11.21 -5.23 -22.12
C TYR A 5 -11.43 -3.73 -22.30
N ALA A 6 -12.63 -3.30 -22.75
CA ALA A 6 -12.90 -1.89 -23.00
C ALA A 6 -12.76 -1.06 -21.70
N GLY A 7 -11.92 -0.03 -21.75
CA GLY A 7 -11.66 0.85 -20.60
C GLY A 7 -10.85 0.21 -19.46
N GLN A 8 -10.36 -1.02 -19.63
CA GLN A 8 -9.60 -1.75 -18.60
C GLN A 8 -8.23 -2.26 -19.07
N ASN A 9 -7.98 -2.29 -20.39
CA ASN A 9 -6.73 -2.77 -20.97
C ASN A 9 -6.22 -1.78 -22.02
N SER A 10 -4.97 -1.32 -21.87
CA SER A 10 -4.31 -0.42 -22.81
C SER A 10 -4.14 -1.02 -24.21
N ASP A 11 -4.07 -2.34 -24.33
CA ASP A 11 -3.93 -3.03 -25.61
C ASP A 11 -5.27 -3.08 -26.38
N PHE A 12 -6.38 -2.71 -25.73
CA PHE A 12 -7.70 -2.67 -26.35
C PHE A 12 -8.12 -1.24 -26.66
N ASN A 13 -7.72 -0.77 -27.84
CA ASN A 13 -7.96 0.60 -28.28
C ASN A 13 -9.43 0.83 -28.66
N ILE A 14 -10.21 1.34 -27.70
CA ILE A 14 -11.61 1.75 -27.90
C ILE A 14 -11.88 3.05 -27.12
N SER A 15 -12.62 3.97 -27.72
CA SER A 15 -13.05 5.20 -27.03
C SER A 15 -14.26 4.95 -26.14
N ALA A 16 -14.47 5.82 -25.15
CA ALA A 16 -15.64 5.77 -24.29
C ALA A 16 -16.95 5.93 -25.09
N GLU A 17 -16.97 6.78 -26.12
CA GLU A 17 -18.11 6.99 -27.00
C GLU A 17 -18.43 5.74 -27.82
N THR A 18 -17.40 5.06 -28.33
CA THR A 18 -17.59 3.81 -29.07
C THR A 18 -18.11 2.71 -28.15
N PHE A 19 -17.55 2.57 -26.95
CA PHE A 19 -18.06 1.63 -25.95
C PHE A 19 -19.52 1.92 -25.58
N GLN A 20 -19.87 3.20 -25.39
CA GLN A 20 -21.23 3.65 -25.09
C GLN A 20 -22.21 3.26 -26.21
N LYS A 21 -21.81 3.38 -27.47
CA LYS A 21 -22.61 2.91 -28.62
C LYS A 21 -22.77 1.39 -28.61
N LEU A 22 -21.70 0.64 -28.36
CA LEU A 22 -21.74 -0.83 -28.34
C LEU A 22 -22.67 -1.37 -27.26
N ILE A 23 -22.74 -0.78 -26.06
CA ILE A 23 -23.61 -1.27 -24.98
C ILE A 23 -25.10 -1.01 -25.21
N THR A 24 -25.45 -0.09 -26.11
CA THR A 24 -26.82 0.26 -26.47
C THR A 24 -27.24 -0.25 -27.85
N ASP A 25 -26.32 -0.85 -28.62
CA ASP A 25 -26.61 -1.39 -29.95
C ASP A 25 -27.66 -2.51 -29.91
N ASP A 26 -28.57 -2.53 -30.88
CA ASP A 26 -29.68 -3.50 -30.95
C ASP A 26 -29.22 -4.95 -31.00
N ASN A 27 -28.03 -5.24 -31.53
CA ASN A 27 -27.48 -6.59 -31.52
C ASN A 27 -26.89 -6.93 -30.15
N SER A 28 -26.23 -5.96 -29.50
CA SER A 28 -25.69 -6.14 -28.16
C SER A 28 -26.78 -6.33 -27.11
N THR A 29 -27.88 -5.58 -27.17
CA THR A 29 -28.98 -5.70 -26.19
C THR A 29 -29.69 -7.05 -26.24
N LYS A 30 -29.56 -7.79 -27.35
CA LYS A 30 -30.04 -9.18 -27.49
C LYS A 30 -29.11 -10.21 -26.83
N ILE A 31 -27.89 -9.84 -26.45
CA ILE A 31 -26.95 -10.73 -25.76
C ILE A 31 -27.50 -11.03 -24.36
N PRO A 32 -27.79 -12.30 -24.02
CA PRO A 32 -28.31 -12.64 -22.70
C PRO A 32 -27.36 -12.23 -21.58
N ASN A 33 -27.89 -11.61 -20.53
CA ASN A 33 -27.14 -11.19 -19.34
C ASN A 33 -25.96 -10.23 -19.61
N LEU A 34 -25.94 -9.50 -20.73
CA LEU A 34 -24.85 -8.58 -21.07
C LEU A 34 -24.48 -7.64 -19.91
N TYR A 35 -25.46 -6.93 -19.35
CA TYR A 35 -25.21 -5.96 -18.28
C TYR A 35 -24.78 -6.61 -16.96
N LYS A 36 -25.24 -7.84 -16.69
CA LYS A 36 -24.79 -8.63 -15.55
C LYS A 36 -23.33 -9.07 -15.72
N HIS A 37 -22.94 -9.42 -16.94
CA HIS A 37 -21.55 -9.75 -17.26
C HIS A 37 -20.63 -8.53 -17.16
N LEU A 38 -21.03 -7.36 -17.68
CA LEU A 38 -20.26 -6.12 -17.52
C LEU A 38 -20.06 -5.76 -16.05
N TYR A 39 -21.11 -5.85 -15.22
CA TYR A 39 -20.98 -5.64 -13.78
C TYR A 39 -20.04 -6.65 -13.10
N LEU A 40 -20.07 -7.92 -13.52
CA LEU A 40 -19.10 -8.91 -13.03
C LEU A 40 -17.66 -8.53 -13.37
N VAL A 41 -17.42 -8.04 -14.58
CA VAL A 41 -16.09 -7.57 -15.03
C VAL A 41 -15.62 -6.37 -14.20
N ASP A 42 -16.50 -5.42 -13.87
CA ASP A 42 -16.18 -4.32 -12.96
C ASP A 42 -15.82 -4.83 -11.54
N CYS A 43 -16.53 -5.84 -11.02
CA CYS A 43 -16.18 -6.47 -9.75
C CYS A 43 -14.84 -7.20 -9.82
N GLN A 44 -14.54 -7.87 -10.94
CA GLN A 44 -13.24 -8.52 -11.17
C GLN A 44 -12.11 -7.50 -11.22
N PHE A 45 -12.35 -6.31 -11.77
CA PHE A 45 -11.37 -5.22 -11.78
C PHE A 45 -10.98 -4.79 -10.35
N LEU A 46 -11.93 -4.77 -9.39
CA LEU A 46 -11.60 -4.52 -7.97
C LEU A 46 -10.67 -5.60 -7.41
N VAL A 47 -10.93 -6.87 -7.70
CA VAL A 47 -10.06 -7.99 -7.27
C VAL A 47 -8.68 -7.88 -7.91
N GLY A 48 -8.60 -7.63 -9.21
CA GLY A 48 -7.35 -7.41 -9.94
C GLY A 48 -6.56 -6.22 -9.40
N THR A 49 -7.26 -5.17 -8.94
CA THR A 49 -6.62 -4.01 -8.30
C THR A 49 -5.94 -4.42 -6.99
N ILE A 50 -6.55 -5.25 -6.14
CA ILE A 50 -5.89 -5.77 -4.93
C ILE A 50 -4.63 -6.56 -5.30
N GLN A 51 -4.71 -7.43 -6.31
CA GLN A 51 -3.56 -8.23 -6.75
C GLN A 51 -2.40 -7.34 -7.21
N ASN A 52 -2.66 -6.34 -8.05
CA ASN A 52 -1.64 -5.39 -8.51
C ASN A 52 -1.05 -4.54 -7.38
N LEU A 53 -1.89 -4.09 -6.45
CA LEU A 53 -1.43 -3.33 -5.27
C LEU A 53 -0.57 -4.20 -4.35
N LEU A 54 -0.92 -5.48 -4.18
CA LEU A 54 -0.11 -6.44 -3.45
C LEU A 54 1.25 -6.63 -4.12
N CYS A 55 1.30 -6.90 -5.42
CA CYS A 55 2.58 -7.00 -6.14
C CYS A 55 3.45 -5.75 -5.95
N SER A 56 2.84 -4.55 -6.06
CA SER A 56 3.57 -3.29 -5.84
C SER A 56 4.07 -3.14 -4.40
N MET A 57 3.31 -3.60 -3.41
CA MET A 57 3.69 -3.59 -1.99
C MET A 57 4.83 -4.60 -1.72
N GLU A 58 4.78 -5.80 -2.31
CA GLU A 58 5.85 -6.80 -2.24
C GLU A 58 7.13 -6.27 -2.89
N ASP A 59 7.04 -5.69 -4.09
CA ASP A 59 8.18 -5.13 -4.80
C ASP A 59 8.83 -4.02 -3.99
N ALA A 60 8.04 -3.12 -3.40
CA ALA A 60 8.55 -2.06 -2.54
C ALA A 60 9.27 -2.62 -1.30
N PHE A 61 8.68 -3.65 -0.67
CA PHE A 61 9.28 -4.34 0.48
C PHE A 61 10.63 -4.98 0.11
N ILE A 62 10.68 -5.77 -0.97
CA ILE A 62 11.90 -6.47 -1.39
C ILE A 62 12.97 -5.47 -1.83
N ARG A 63 12.59 -4.50 -2.66
CA ARG A 63 13.53 -3.49 -3.20
C ARG A 63 14.11 -2.63 -2.11
N TYR A 64 13.38 -2.36 -1.02
CA TYR A 64 13.92 -1.62 0.12
C TYR A 64 15.21 -2.29 0.63
N TYR A 65 15.17 -3.59 0.91
CA TYR A 65 16.35 -4.33 1.39
C TYR A 65 17.45 -4.45 0.33
N ILE A 66 17.11 -4.64 -0.94
CA ILE A 66 18.10 -4.66 -2.03
C ILE A 66 18.78 -3.30 -2.18
N MET A 67 18.05 -2.18 -2.03
CA MET A 67 18.65 -0.85 -2.12
C MET A 67 19.62 -0.58 -0.98
N LEU A 68 19.32 -1.06 0.23
CA LEU A 68 20.26 -0.96 1.35
C LEU A 68 21.59 -1.66 1.03
N THR A 69 21.61 -2.79 0.31
CA THR A 69 22.86 -3.48 0.01
C THR A 69 23.72 -2.79 -1.06
N ASN A 70 23.12 -1.92 -1.88
CA ASN A 70 23.82 -1.29 -3.03
C ASN A 70 24.60 0.00 -2.67
N LEU A 71 24.93 0.20 -1.39
CA LEU A 71 25.60 1.42 -0.90
C LEU A 71 27.14 1.38 -0.93
N GLU A 72 27.75 0.31 -1.44
CA GLU A 72 29.19 0.06 -1.35
C GLU A 72 30.07 1.22 -1.85
N ALA A 73 29.68 1.89 -2.94
CA ALA A 73 30.43 3.00 -3.48
C ALA A 73 30.41 4.23 -2.57
N ALA A 74 29.25 4.52 -1.95
CA ALA A 74 29.11 5.60 -0.98
C ALA A 74 29.90 5.30 0.30
N GLU A 75 29.87 4.06 0.79
CA GLU A 75 30.61 3.64 1.98
C GLU A 75 32.12 3.82 1.85
N LYS A 76 32.68 3.46 0.68
CA LYS A 76 34.11 3.62 0.39
C LYS A 76 34.54 5.09 0.35
N ILE A 77 33.64 6.01 -0.03
CA ILE A 77 33.92 7.45 -0.01
C ILE A 77 33.99 7.94 1.44
N TYR A 78 33.05 7.55 2.28
CA TYR A 78 33.01 7.97 3.68
C TYR A 78 34.15 7.37 4.53
N GLN A 79 34.54 6.11 4.28
CA GLN A 79 35.74 5.53 4.93
C GLN A 79 37.03 6.28 4.60
N LYS A 80 37.12 6.88 3.40
CA LYS A 80 38.30 7.63 2.94
C LYS A 80 38.31 9.09 3.36
N ALA A 81 37.16 9.66 3.67
CA ALA A 81 37.00 11.11 3.78
C ALA A 81 37.29 11.68 5.18
N GLU A 82 37.64 10.85 6.18
CA GLU A 82 37.73 11.28 7.61
C GLU A 82 36.54 12.17 8.03
N THR A 83 35.38 11.99 7.39
CA THR A 83 34.16 12.73 7.68
C THR A 83 33.67 12.37 9.07
N GLU A 84 32.97 13.29 9.74
CA GLU A 84 32.45 13.16 11.11
C GLU A 84 31.73 11.81 11.32
N ILE A 85 32.49 10.78 11.65
CA ILE A 85 32.00 9.57 12.30
C ILE A 85 31.54 10.10 13.66
N ASP A 86 30.29 9.84 14.03
CA ASP A 86 29.93 9.99 15.43
C ASP A 86 30.80 8.99 16.21
N THR A 87 31.89 9.52 16.78
CA THR A 87 32.94 8.75 17.44
C THR A 87 32.41 7.99 18.64
N ASN A 88 31.20 8.33 19.11
CA ASN A 88 30.52 7.63 20.19
C ASN A 88 29.69 6.43 19.70
N THR A 89 29.24 6.40 18.44
CA THR A 89 28.31 5.36 17.93
C THR A 89 28.83 4.54 16.75
N ASN A 90 30.02 4.85 16.21
CA ASN A 90 30.58 4.18 15.01
C ASN A 90 29.56 4.11 13.86
N THR A 91 28.77 5.17 13.67
CA THR A 91 27.69 5.23 12.68
C THR A 91 27.87 6.45 11.79
N ILE A 92 27.73 6.26 10.48
CA ILE A 92 27.69 7.35 9.50
C ILE A 92 26.28 7.51 8.93
N CYS A 93 26.01 8.68 8.39
CA CYS A 93 24.75 9.01 7.74
C CYS A 93 24.99 9.32 6.25
N ILE A 94 24.35 8.55 5.36
CA ILE A 94 24.43 8.72 3.91
C ILE A 94 23.15 9.38 3.41
N MET A 95 23.30 10.56 2.81
CA MET A 95 22.22 11.32 2.15
C MET A 95 22.52 11.42 0.65
N SER A 96 22.00 10.48 -0.13
CA SER A 96 22.25 10.40 -1.57
C SER A 96 20.97 10.15 -2.36
N GLU A 97 21.09 10.00 -3.68
CA GLU A 97 20.00 9.52 -4.52
C GLU A 97 19.49 8.16 -4.05
N ILE A 98 20.39 7.25 -3.66
CA ILE A 98 20.02 5.94 -3.13
C ILE A 98 19.18 6.11 -1.85
N SER A 99 19.53 7.02 -0.95
CA SER A 99 18.76 7.30 0.27
C SER A 99 17.35 7.81 -0.05
N ARG A 100 17.22 8.73 -1.00
CA ARG A 100 15.91 9.25 -1.45
C ARG A 100 15.05 8.18 -2.11
N SER A 101 15.62 7.39 -3.01
CA SER A 101 14.94 6.29 -3.68
C SER A 101 14.56 5.17 -2.70
N THR A 102 15.39 4.89 -1.70
CA THR A 102 15.07 3.91 -0.65
C THR A 102 13.89 4.39 0.19
N SER A 103 13.84 5.68 0.53
CA SER A 103 12.71 6.28 1.23
C SER A 103 11.42 6.25 0.43
N SER A 104 11.48 6.53 -0.87
CA SER A 104 10.29 6.52 -1.74
C SER A 104 9.70 5.12 -1.87
N LEU A 105 10.50 4.05 -1.76
CA LEU A 105 10.00 2.67 -1.66
C LEU A 105 9.18 2.45 -0.39
N LEU A 106 9.61 3.00 0.75
CA LEU A 106 8.87 2.88 2.01
C LEU A 106 7.55 3.66 1.98
N GLU A 107 7.58 4.89 1.46
CA GLU A 107 6.36 5.69 1.24
C GLU A 107 5.40 4.98 0.27
N THR A 108 5.95 4.36 -0.79
CA THR A 108 5.18 3.53 -1.72
C THR A 108 4.56 2.34 -1.00
N TYR A 109 5.33 1.61 -0.19
CA TYR A 109 4.85 0.47 0.57
C TYR A 109 3.60 0.82 1.40
N PHE A 110 3.68 1.87 2.24
CA PHE A 110 2.55 2.28 3.09
C PHE A 110 1.37 2.83 2.27
N THR A 111 1.65 3.51 1.15
CA THR A 111 0.61 3.99 0.23
C THR A 111 -0.14 2.82 -0.42
N LYS A 112 0.56 1.78 -0.88
CA LYS A 112 -0.05 0.59 -1.48
C LYS A 112 -0.81 -0.23 -0.43
N ALA A 113 -0.25 -0.42 0.76
CA ALA A 113 -0.92 -1.08 1.87
C ALA A 113 -2.25 -0.40 2.22
N TYR A 114 -2.26 0.94 2.33
CA TYR A 114 -3.52 1.67 2.56
C TYR A 114 -4.48 1.57 1.37
N SER A 115 -3.99 1.64 0.13
CA SER A 115 -4.84 1.51 -1.06
C SER A 115 -5.56 0.15 -1.08
N ILE A 116 -4.91 -0.92 -0.59
CA ILE A 116 -5.56 -2.23 -0.42
C ILE A 116 -6.73 -2.13 0.57
N LEU A 117 -6.60 -1.35 1.65
CA LEU A 117 -7.68 -1.09 2.60
C LEU A 117 -8.88 -0.39 1.93
N ASP A 118 -8.64 0.58 1.06
CA ASP A 118 -9.72 1.24 0.30
C ASP A 118 -10.44 0.23 -0.61
N ILE A 119 -9.71 -0.59 -1.36
CA ILE A 119 -10.32 -1.54 -2.29
C ILE A 119 -11.02 -2.71 -1.57
N ILE A 120 -10.47 -3.22 -0.46
CA ILE A 120 -11.15 -4.28 0.30
C ILE A 120 -12.46 -3.77 0.91
N CYS A 121 -12.51 -2.50 1.35
CA CYS A 121 -13.76 -1.85 1.76
C CYS A 121 -14.78 -1.84 0.62
N LYS A 122 -14.36 -1.50 -0.61
CA LYS A 122 -15.24 -1.52 -1.78
C LYS A 122 -15.80 -2.91 -2.05
N ILE A 123 -14.94 -3.94 -2.02
CA ILE A 123 -15.37 -5.33 -2.21
C ILE A 123 -16.38 -5.73 -1.14
N CYS A 124 -16.08 -5.51 0.15
CA CYS A 124 -17.01 -5.82 1.24
C CYS A 124 -18.36 -5.14 1.06
N TYR A 125 -18.35 -3.88 0.62
CA TYR A 125 -19.57 -3.12 0.35
C TYR A 125 -20.40 -3.72 -0.79
N GLU A 126 -19.77 -4.15 -1.90
CA GLU A 126 -20.46 -4.84 -3.01
C GLU A 126 -21.06 -6.18 -2.55
N PHE A 127 -20.38 -6.93 -1.70
CA PHE A 127 -20.90 -8.18 -1.14
C PHE A 127 -22.17 -7.94 -0.30
N GLN A 128 -22.20 -6.88 0.49
CA GLN A 128 -23.34 -6.52 1.33
C GLN A 128 -24.50 -5.91 0.53
N ASN A 129 -24.20 -5.18 -0.54
CA ASN A 129 -25.17 -4.37 -1.27
C ASN A 129 -25.27 -4.80 -2.74
N LYS A 130 -25.36 -6.09 -3.04
CA LYS A 130 -25.31 -6.61 -4.42
C LYS A 130 -26.30 -5.91 -5.36
N ASN A 131 -25.93 -5.73 -6.62
CA ASN A 131 -26.89 -5.38 -7.66
C ASN A 131 -27.73 -6.61 -8.02
N GLU A 132 -29.06 -6.45 -8.03
CA GLU A 132 -30.00 -7.55 -8.36
C GLU A 132 -30.73 -7.32 -9.68
N ASP A 133 -30.88 -6.06 -10.10
CA ASP A 133 -31.53 -5.69 -11.35
C ASP A 133 -30.49 -5.27 -12.40
N PHE A 134 -30.52 -5.95 -13.55
CA PHE A 134 -29.59 -5.79 -14.67
C PHE A 134 -30.31 -5.48 -15.99
N LYS A 135 -31.45 -4.78 -15.94
CA LYS A 135 -32.14 -4.26 -17.14
C LYS A 135 -31.31 -3.22 -17.91
N SER A 136 -30.33 -2.61 -17.26
CA SER A 136 -29.39 -1.66 -17.85
C SER A 136 -28.00 -1.84 -17.24
N TYR A 137 -26.98 -1.27 -17.89
CA TYR A 137 -25.63 -1.24 -17.34
C TYR A 137 -25.57 -0.30 -16.13
N LYS A 138 -25.22 -0.86 -14.96
CA LYS A 138 -25.18 -0.12 -13.70
C LYS A 138 -23.76 0.07 -13.22
N LYS A 139 -23.51 1.26 -12.67
CA LYS A 139 -22.29 1.58 -11.95
C LYS A 139 -22.16 0.73 -10.68
N ILE A 140 -20.94 0.33 -10.33
CA ILE A 140 -20.63 -0.31 -9.03
C ILE A 140 -20.99 0.64 -7.87
N LYS A 141 -21.70 0.12 -6.87
CA LYS A 141 -22.25 0.92 -5.75
C LYS A 141 -21.14 1.42 -4.80
N SER A 142 -20.02 0.71 -4.77
CA SER A 142 -18.85 0.97 -3.95
C SER A 142 -17.95 2.08 -4.48
N THR A 143 -18.28 2.75 -5.59
CA THR A 143 -17.38 3.73 -6.24
C THR A 143 -16.84 4.80 -5.27
N LYS A 144 -17.69 5.27 -4.35
CA LYS A 144 -17.35 6.33 -3.37
C LYS A 144 -16.88 5.80 -2.02
N ILE A 145 -16.86 4.48 -1.84
CA ILE A 145 -16.52 3.84 -0.56
C ILE A 145 -15.01 3.81 -0.41
N LEU A 146 -14.52 4.25 0.74
CA LEU A 146 -13.12 4.26 1.14
C LEU A 146 -12.93 3.57 2.51
N TRP A 147 -11.69 3.41 2.94
CA TRP A 147 -11.35 2.80 4.23
C TRP A 147 -12.01 3.50 5.43
N GLY A 148 -12.23 4.81 5.33
CA GLY A 148 -12.96 5.59 6.35
C GLY A 148 -14.42 5.17 6.53
N ASP A 149 -15.02 4.55 5.50
CA ASP A 149 -16.41 4.09 5.52
C ASP A 149 -16.58 2.69 6.11
N ARG A 150 -15.49 2.05 6.56
CA ARG A 150 -15.52 0.68 7.11
C ARG A 150 -16.53 0.48 8.24
N LYS A 151 -16.83 1.52 9.01
CA LYS A 151 -17.84 1.51 10.08
C LYS A 151 -19.24 1.13 9.61
N ASN A 152 -19.53 1.28 8.31
CA ASN A 152 -20.80 0.94 7.70
C ASN A 152 -20.82 -0.52 7.18
N LEU A 153 -19.74 -1.28 7.37
CA LEU A 153 -19.60 -2.65 6.91
C LEU A 153 -19.86 -3.63 8.06
N LEU A 154 -20.52 -4.76 7.76
CA LEU A 154 -20.81 -5.82 8.73
C LEU A 154 -19.53 -6.52 9.22
N ILE A 155 -18.48 -6.54 8.40
CA ILE A 155 -17.17 -7.12 8.75
C ILE A 155 -16.37 -6.23 9.72
N ASN A 156 -16.81 -5.00 9.98
CA ASN A 156 -16.07 -4.07 10.83
C ASN A 156 -15.84 -4.64 12.23
N GLY A 157 -14.59 -4.61 12.71
CA GLY A 157 -14.24 -5.19 14.00
C GLY A 157 -14.01 -6.71 14.00
N ALA A 158 -14.12 -7.40 12.86
CA ALA A 158 -13.87 -8.83 12.79
C ALA A 158 -12.43 -9.17 13.19
N ARG A 159 -12.28 -9.95 14.26
CA ARG A 159 -10.99 -10.33 14.86
C ARG A 159 -10.07 -11.01 13.84
N GLY A 160 -8.78 -10.69 13.86
CA GLY A 160 -7.77 -11.27 13.00
C GLY A 160 -7.81 -10.81 11.54
N THR A 161 -8.74 -9.91 11.18
CA THR A 161 -8.86 -9.35 9.83
C THR A 161 -8.22 -7.95 9.74
N LEU A 162 -8.26 -7.33 8.56
CA LEU A 162 -7.87 -5.92 8.40
C LEU A 162 -8.82 -4.97 9.14
N PHE A 163 -10.05 -5.41 9.40
CA PHE A 163 -11.10 -4.63 10.04
C PHE A 163 -11.06 -4.64 11.57
N GLU A 164 -10.17 -5.44 12.17
CA GLU A 164 -9.91 -5.38 13.60
C GLU A 164 -9.14 -4.09 13.95
N PRO A 165 -9.58 -3.31 14.95
CA PRO A 165 -8.83 -2.16 15.43
C PRO A 165 -7.47 -2.59 16.02
N CYS A 166 -6.38 -2.26 15.34
CA CYS A 166 -5.02 -2.53 15.82
C CYS A 166 -4.04 -1.41 15.44
N ASP A 167 -2.89 -1.39 16.12
CA ASP A 167 -1.84 -0.39 15.90
C ASP A 167 -1.19 -0.49 14.51
N LEU A 168 -1.09 -1.70 13.95
CA LEU A 168 -0.55 -1.90 12.61
C LEU A 168 -1.34 -1.12 11.56
N ILE A 169 -2.67 -1.27 11.55
CA ILE A 169 -3.52 -0.61 10.55
C ILE A 169 -3.56 0.90 10.78
N ARG A 170 -3.60 1.35 12.04
CA ARG A 170 -3.48 2.77 12.40
C ARG A 170 -2.14 3.37 11.94
N THR A 171 -1.06 2.63 12.06
CA THR A 171 0.28 3.06 11.61
C THR A 171 0.33 3.21 10.11
N ILE A 172 -0.19 2.22 9.35
CA ILE A 172 -0.28 2.31 7.89
C ILE A 172 -1.08 3.55 7.46
N GLU A 173 -2.22 3.79 8.10
CA GLU A 173 -3.04 4.99 7.89
C GLU A 173 -2.26 6.28 8.20
N SER A 174 -1.59 6.35 9.34
CA SER A 174 -0.82 7.52 9.74
C SER A 174 0.33 7.82 8.77
N LEU A 175 1.11 6.80 8.39
CA LEU A 175 2.25 6.97 7.50
C LEU A 175 1.81 7.31 6.07
N ARG A 176 0.80 6.64 5.54
CA ARG A 176 0.23 7.02 4.23
C ARG A 176 -0.27 8.45 4.24
N ASN A 177 -1.00 8.85 5.28
CA ASN A 177 -1.52 10.22 5.36
C ASN A 177 -0.39 11.24 5.45
N GLU A 178 0.67 10.93 6.19
CA GLU A 178 1.85 11.79 6.27
C GLU A 178 2.55 11.91 4.91
N SER A 179 2.85 10.80 4.24
CA SER A 179 3.51 10.81 2.92
C SER A 179 2.69 11.51 1.84
N VAL A 180 1.36 11.29 1.81
CA VAL A 180 0.49 11.84 0.76
C VAL A 180 0.08 13.29 1.02
N HIS A 181 -0.18 13.68 2.27
CA HIS A 181 -0.71 15.01 2.59
C HIS A 181 0.35 15.98 3.10
N ASN A 182 1.40 15.49 3.76
CA ASN A 182 2.47 16.31 4.34
C ASN A 182 3.81 16.15 3.60
N GLY A 183 3.81 15.40 2.49
CA GLY A 183 4.87 15.39 1.47
C GLY A 183 5.98 14.37 1.69
N THR A 184 6.33 14.05 2.94
CA THR A 184 7.28 12.98 3.26
C THR A 184 7.23 12.65 4.75
N TRP A 185 7.68 11.45 5.12
CA TRP A 185 7.86 11.05 6.52
C TRP A 185 9.20 11.50 7.13
N GLU A 186 10.13 11.99 6.31
CA GLU A 186 11.44 12.50 6.70
C GLU A 186 11.91 13.52 5.66
N LEU A 187 12.13 14.77 6.08
CA LEU A 187 12.51 15.86 5.18
C LEU A 187 13.79 15.58 4.39
N ASN A 188 14.75 14.92 5.03
CA ASN A 188 16.08 14.63 4.50
C ASN A 188 16.35 13.13 4.60
N PRO A 189 15.84 12.33 3.65
CA PRO A 189 16.00 10.89 3.69
C PRO A 189 17.45 10.46 3.79
N LYS A 190 17.73 9.59 4.77
CA LYS A 190 19.09 9.13 5.03
C LYS A 190 19.14 7.67 5.41
N ILE A 191 20.26 7.05 5.07
CA ILE A 191 20.57 5.68 5.46
C ILE A 191 21.74 5.73 6.42
N PHE A 192 21.54 5.14 7.59
CA PHE A 192 22.57 4.97 8.60
C PHE A 192 23.35 3.70 8.30
N VAL A 193 24.67 3.79 8.41
CA VAL A 193 25.57 2.65 8.25
C VAL A 193 26.39 2.51 9.53
N HIS A 194 26.19 1.38 10.21
CA HIS A 194 26.86 1.09 11.47
C HIS A 194 28.06 0.17 11.24
N PHE A 195 29.18 0.52 11.90
CA PHE A 195 30.43 -0.20 11.81
C PHE A 195 30.81 -0.86 13.13
N LYS A 196 31.41 -2.05 13.02
CA LYS A 196 32.11 -2.72 14.12
C LYS A 196 33.46 -3.18 13.60
N ASN A 197 34.54 -2.75 14.24
CA ASN A 197 35.92 -3.06 13.82
C ASN A 197 36.17 -2.72 12.32
N ASN A 198 35.71 -1.56 11.86
CA ASN A 198 35.78 -1.08 10.47
C ASN A 198 35.02 -1.95 9.44
N ILE A 199 34.18 -2.88 9.87
CA ILE A 199 33.32 -3.69 9.01
C ILE A 199 31.88 -3.18 9.14
N VAL A 200 31.20 -3.03 8.01
CA VAL A 200 29.76 -2.71 8.00
C VAL A 200 29.00 -3.89 8.58
N VAL A 201 28.32 -3.68 9.69
CA VAL A 201 27.47 -4.70 10.33
C VAL A 201 26.00 -4.48 10.02
N GLU A 202 25.61 -3.25 9.70
CA GLU A 202 24.21 -2.92 9.47
C GLU A 202 24.03 -1.66 8.63
N ARG A 203 22.94 -1.64 7.86
CA ARG A 203 22.44 -0.49 7.11
C ARG A 203 20.95 -0.36 7.38
N PHE A 204 20.48 0.83 7.74
CA PHE A 204 19.08 1.00 8.13
C PHE A 204 18.59 2.42 7.91
N MET A 205 17.28 2.56 7.82
CA MET A 205 16.59 3.85 8.03
C MET A 205 15.90 3.83 9.39
N LEU A 206 15.74 4.99 10.00
CA LEU A 206 14.98 5.11 11.24
C LEU A 206 13.48 5.13 10.93
N PHE A 207 12.72 4.44 11.76
CA PHE A 207 11.26 4.50 11.78
C PHE A 207 10.84 5.62 12.73
N PRO A 208 9.87 6.47 12.35
CA PRO A 208 9.45 7.57 13.21
C PRO A 208 8.85 7.06 14.52
N ASP A 209 8.97 7.85 15.58
CA ASP A 209 8.41 7.51 16.88
C ASP A 209 6.87 7.47 16.80
N MET A 210 6.30 6.32 17.18
CA MET A 210 4.86 6.07 17.13
C MET A 210 4.30 5.78 18.51
N PHE A 211 3.06 6.22 18.76
CA PHE A 211 2.28 5.83 19.92
C PHE A 211 0.86 5.46 19.49
N GLN A 212 0.43 4.24 19.85
CA GLN A 212 -0.90 3.70 19.48
C GLN A 212 -1.21 3.82 17.97
N GLY A 213 -0.18 3.59 17.15
CA GLY A 213 -0.26 3.67 15.70
C GLY A 213 -0.38 5.08 15.12
N ARG A 214 -0.06 6.13 15.88
CA ARG A 214 0.03 7.52 15.39
C ARG A 214 1.42 8.09 15.61
N LEU A 215 1.84 9.00 14.73
CA LEU A 215 3.09 9.76 14.90
C LEU A 215 3.06 10.55 16.21
N ILE A 216 4.09 10.40 17.04
CA ILE A 216 4.23 11.25 18.22
C ILE A 216 4.33 12.70 17.77
N THR A 217 3.48 13.56 18.33
CA THR A 217 3.31 14.94 17.85
C THR A 217 3.46 15.92 19.01
N VAL A 218 4.29 16.95 18.81
CA VAL A 218 4.34 18.12 19.70
C VAL A 218 3.97 19.35 18.88
N LYS A 219 2.76 19.88 19.12
CA LYS A 219 2.14 20.93 18.31
C LYS A 219 2.07 20.53 16.83
N GLY A 220 2.96 21.07 15.99
CA GLY A 220 3.04 20.77 14.55
C GLY A 220 4.20 19.87 14.14
N ARG A 221 5.10 19.49 15.06
CA ARG A 221 6.27 18.64 14.75
C ARG A 221 5.92 17.17 15.01
N LYS A 222 6.26 16.29 14.07
CA LYS A 222 5.86 14.86 14.08
C LYS A 222 6.99 13.87 13.80
N HIS A 223 8.06 14.30 13.14
CA HIS A 223 9.17 13.43 12.70
C HIS A 223 10.23 13.29 13.79
N PHE A 224 9.85 12.71 14.92
CA PHE A 224 10.77 12.33 16.00
C PHE A 224 11.31 10.92 15.76
N PHE A 225 12.54 10.66 16.19
CA PHE A 225 13.23 9.37 15.99
C PHE A 225 14.02 8.96 17.24
N ASN A 226 13.64 9.48 18.42
CA ASN A 226 14.39 9.30 19.65
C ASN A 226 14.37 7.84 20.13
N MET A 227 13.35 7.06 19.75
CA MET A 227 13.27 5.65 20.12
C MET A 227 14.30 4.79 19.38
N GLY A 228 14.96 5.30 18.33
CA GLY A 228 15.99 4.58 17.58
C GLY A 228 15.47 3.32 16.87
N ILE A 229 14.15 3.21 16.68
CA ILE A 229 13.54 2.07 16.00
C ILE A 229 13.99 2.07 14.55
N LYS A 230 14.44 0.92 14.06
CA LYS A 230 14.89 0.78 12.67
C LYS A 230 13.77 0.22 11.83
N VAL A 231 13.65 0.73 10.60
CA VAL A 231 12.72 0.19 9.60
C VAL A 231 12.96 -1.30 9.38
N ASN A 232 14.23 -1.74 9.40
CA ASN A 232 14.62 -3.14 9.24
C ASN A 232 13.93 -4.08 10.24
N ASP A 233 13.69 -3.61 11.46
CA ASP A 233 13.11 -4.41 12.56
C ASP A 233 11.58 -4.47 12.43
N VAL A 234 10.95 -3.36 12.06
CA VAL A 234 9.48 -3.25 12.06
C VAL A 234 8.85 -3.70 10.75
N LEU A 235 9.47 -3.38 9.61
CA LEU A 235 8.86 -3.60 8.29
C LEU A 235 8.53 -5.07 7.99
N PRO A 236 9.36 -6.08 8.36
CA PRO A 236 9.01 -7.48 8.17
C PRO A 236 7.78 -7.90 8.96
N HIS A 237 7.66 -7.39 10.19
CA HIS A 237 6.50 -7.67 11.05
C HIS A 237 5.22 -7.07 10.44
N PHE A 238 5.29 -5.80 10.02
CA PHE A 238 4.20 -5.15 9.28
C PHE A 238 3.78 -5.94 8.05
N HIS A 239 4.77 -6.38 7.27
CA HIS A 239 4.54 -7.12 6.03
C HIS A 239 3.83 -8.45 6.26
N ILE A 240 4.29 -9.26 7.21
CA ILE A 240 3.70 -10.57 7.51
C ILE A 240 2.31 -10.40 8.13
N GLU A 241 2.17 -9.54 9.14
CA GLU A 241 0.89 -9.39 9.84
C GLU A 241 -0.18 -8.78 8.93
N PHE A 242 0.16 -7.77 8.10
CA PHE A 242 -0.78 -7.20 7.14
C PHE A 242 -1.29 -8.26 6.14
N LYS A 243 -0.40 -9.08 5.59
CA LYS A 243 -0.77 -10.15 4.65
C LYS A 243 -1.64 -11.22 5.31
N ASN A 244 -1.31 -11.62 6.53
CA ASN A 244 -2.13 -12.57 7.30
C ASN A 244 -3.53 -12.01 7.56
N ARG A 245 -3.64 -10.74 7.98
CA ARG A 245 -4.92 -10.06 8.17
C ARG A 245 -5.73 -9.95 6.88
N LEU A 246 -5.07 -9.64 5.76
CA LEU A 246 -5.72 -9.61 4.45
C LEU A 246 -6.23 -11.00 4.04
N LEU A 247 -5.41 -12.03 4.21
CA LEU A 247 -5.79 -13.41 3.91
C LEU A 247 -7.00 -13.85 4.75
N ASN A 248 -6.98 -13.57 6.05
CA ASN A 248 -8.08 -13.83 6.97
C ASN A 248 -9.36 -13.08 6.56
N THR A 249 -9.22 -11.82 6.12
CA THR A 249 -10.33 -11.03 5.57
C THR A 249 -10.94 -11.74 4.35
N ILE A 250 -10.09 -12.21 3.43
CA ILE A 250 -10.53 -12.93 2.22
C ILE A 250 -11.17 -14.28 2.58
N TYR A 251 -10.64 -15.03 3.55
CA TYR A 251 -11.25 -16.27 4.03
C TYR A 251 -12.65 -16.03 4.57
N LEU A 252 -12.82 -15.01 5.41
CA LEU A 252 -14.11 -14.65 5.97
C LEU A 252 -15.13 -14.29 4.87
N LEU A 253 -14.72 -13.47 3.89
CA LEU A 253 -15.57 -13.10 2.75
C LEU A 253 -16.00 -14.30 1.90
N ASN A 254 -15.17 -15.35 1.84
CA ASN A 254 -15.50 -16.60 1.15
C ASN A 254 -16.26 -17.61 2.05
N GLY A 255 -16.72 -17.20 3.23
CA GLY A 255 -17.43 -18.08 4.16
C GLY A 255 -16.56 -19.15 4.82
N LYS A 256 -15.23 -18.98 4.81
CA LYS A 256 -14.27 -19.89 5.44
C LYS A 256 -13.88 -19.38 6.83
N LYS A 257 -13.62 -20.29 7.76
CA LYS A 257 -13.02 -19.99 9.07
C LYS A 257 -11.49 -20.07 8.97
N PHE A 258 -10.79 -19.24 9.73
CA PHE A 258 -9.33 -19.19 9.83
C PHE A 258 -8.91 -19.18 11.30
#